data_AF-A0A7W6TET4-F1
#
_entry.id   AF-A0A7W6TET4-F1
#
_cell.length_a   1.000
_cell.length_b   1.000
_cell.length_c   1.000
_cell.angle_alpha   90.00
_cell.angle_beta   90.00
_cell.angle_gamma   90.00
#
_symmetry.space_group_name_H-M   'P 1'
#
loop_
_entity.id
_entity.type
_entity.pdbx_description
1 polymer ?
#
loop_
_entity_poly.entity_id
_entity_poly.type
_entity_poly.pdbx_seq_one_letter_code
_entity_poly.pdbx_strand_id
1 'polypeptide(L)'
;MSLSLPGSLVTTEWLAAHIDQPDLVILDGSFKLPGATPIAADDFAARHIPKARFFDIDKIADHETSLPHMLPSPEAFEQYAADLGISSDSVVSRL
;
A
#
# COMPACT_ATOMS: atom_id res chain seq x y z
N MET A 1 -21.55 -2.69 -6.10
CA MET A 1 -21.31 -1.85 -7.29
C MET A 1 -19.82 -1.64 -7.32
N SER A 2 -19.13 -2.14 -8.35
CA SER A 2 -17.67 -1.99 -8.45
C SER A 2 -17.30 -0.51 -8.57
N LEU A 3 -16.42 -0.04 -7.70
CA LEU A 3 -15.86 1.30 -7.80
C LEU A 3 -15.05 1.44 -9.09
N SER A 4 -15.27 2.49 -9.88
CA SER A 4 -14.44 2.81 -11.05
C SER A 4 -13.53 3.98 -10.72
N LEU A 5 -12.22 3.82 -10.90
CA LEU A 5 -11.28 4.93 -10.77
C LEU A 5 -11.43 5.91 -11.94
N PRO A 6 -11.26 7.23 -11.69
CA PRO A 6 -11.22 8.23 -12.76
C PRO A 6 -9.92 8.16 -13.60
N GLY A 7 -8.90 7.42 -13.14
CA GLY A 7 -7.62 7.21 -13.81
C GLY A 7 -6.57 6.63 -12.85
N SER A 8 -5.30 6.61 -13.27
CA SER A 8 -4.17 6.14 -12.43
C SER A 8 -3.86 7.06 -11.25
N LEU A 9 -4.41 8.28 -11.26
CA LEU A 9 -4.30 9.27 -10.18
C LEU A 9 -5.70 9.72 -9.78
N VAL A 10 -5.88 9.97 -8.49
CA VAL A 10 -7.10 10.51 -7.91
C VAL A 10 -6.76 11.73 -7.06
N THR A 11 -7.71 12.63 -6.86
CA THR A 11 -7.51 13.78 -5.97
C THR A 11 -7.84 13.42 -4.52
N THR A 12 -7.39 14.25 -3.58
CA THR A 12 -7.73 14.12 -2.15
C THR A 12 -9.23 14.24 -1.90
N GLU A 13 -9.92 15.09 -2.66
CA GLU A 13 -11.38 15.28 -2.56
C GLU A 13 -12.11 14.03 -3.04
N TRP A 14 -11.66 13.43 -4.14
CA TRP A 14 -12.23 12.17 -4.62
C TRP A 14 -12.04 11.08 -3.57
N LEU A 15 -10.84 10.95 -3.01
CA LEU A 15 -10.58 9.91 -2.00
C LEU A 15 -11.46 10.10 -0.77
N ALA A 16 -11.54 11.33 -0.24
CA ALA A 16 -12.37 11.63 0.91
C ALA A 16 -13.85 11.30 0.66
N ALA A 17 -14.36 11.53 -0.56
CA ALA A 17 -15.73 11.21 -0.94
C ALA A 17 -16.01 9.70 -1.09
N HIS A 18 -14.98 8.86 -1.27
CA HIS A 18 -15.11 7.42 -1.53
C HIS A 18 -14.47 6.53 -0.45
N ILE A 19 -13.95 7.10 0.65
CA ILE A 19 -13.20 6.41 1.70
C ILE A 19 -14.00 5.29 2.41
N ASP A 20 -15.32 5.31 2.31
CA ASP A 20 -16.22 4.31 2.88
C ASP A 20 -16.62 3.20 1.91
N GLN A 21 -16.13 3.22 0.67
CA GLN A 21 -16.40 2.16 -0.29
C GLN A 21 -15.71 0.86 0.14
N PRO A 22 -16.44 -0.27 0.21
CA PRO A 22 -15.89 -1.54 0.69
C PRO A 22 -14.82 -2.11 -0.23
N ASP A 23 -14.89 -1.79 -1.52
CA ASP A 23 -13.99 -2.30 -2.56
C ASP A 23 -12.72 -1.43 -2.70
N LEU A 24 -12.61 -0.33 -1.94
CA LEU A 24 -11.47 0.58 -1.97
C LEU A 24 -10.42 0.18 -0.93
N VAL A 25 -9.21 -0.13 -1.40
CA VAL A 25 -8.04 -0.38 -0.55
C VAL A 25 -7.07 0.79 -0.69
N ILE A 26 -6.75 1.41 0.43
CA ILE A 26 -5.79 2.52 0.52
C ILE A 26 -4.48 1.95 1.06
N LEU A 27 -3.39 2.15 0.32
CA LEU A 27 -2.06 1.72 0.73
C LEU A 27 -1.17 2.94 0.95
N ASP A 28 -0.50 2.97 2.09
CA ASP A 28 0.62 3.87 2.32
C ASP A 28 1.90 3.18 1.86
N GLY A 29 2.49 3.66 0.77
CA GLY A 29 3.72 3.12 0.18
C GLY A 29 4.96 3.92 0.57
N SER A 30 4.96 4.58 1.73
CA SER A 30 6.08 5.39 2.20
C SER A 30 7.30 4.54 2.53
N PHE A 31 8.46 5.00 2.07
CA PHE A 31 9.76 4.44 2.40
C PHE A 31 10.72 5.56 2.74
N LYS A 32 11.64 5.31 3.67
CA LYS A 32 12.68 6.26 4.07
C LYS A 32 14.05 5.60 3.99
N LEU A 33 15.04 6.40 3.62
CA LEU A 33 16.43 5.94 3.54
C LEU A 33 16.94 5.45 4.90
N PRO A 34 17.86 4.47 4.93
CA PRO A 34 18.50 4.02 6.16
C PRO A 34 19.08 5.19 6.97
N GLY A 35 18.77 5.23 8.27
CA GLY A 35 19.21 6.29 9.17
C GLY A 35 18.27 7.50 9.28
N ALA A 36 17.22 7.59 8.46
CA ALA A 36 16.17 8.58 8.66
C ALA A 36 15.27 8.19 9.84
N THR A 37 15.00 9.14 10.73
CA THR A 37 14.12 8.95 11.89
C THR A 37 13.01 10.00 11.93
N PRO A 38 11.80 9.64 12.40
CA PRO A 38 11.33 8.28 12.66
C PRO A 38 11.28 7.44 11.36
N ILE A 39 11.28 6.11 11.47
CA ILE A 39 11.17 5.23 10.29
C ILE A 39 9.77 5.32 9.67
N ALA A 40 9.60 4.87 8.43
CA ALA A 40 8.32 5.00 7.71
C ALA A 40 7.14 4.34 8.47
N ALA A 41 7.36 3.16 9.07
CA ALA A 41 6.35 2.48 9.86
C ALA A 41 5.92 3.26 11.11
N ASP A 42 6.87 3.92 11.80
CA ASP A 42 6.58 4.76 12.97
C ASP A 42 5.78 6.01 12.57
N ASP A 43 6.11 6.62 11.44
CA ASP A 43 5.36 7.76 10.90
C ASP A 43 3.92 7.36 10.53
N PHE A 44 3.76 6.23 9.85
CA PHE A 44 2.45 5.66 9.55
C PHE A 44 1.66 5.41 10.83
N ALA A 45 2.26 4.76 11.83
CA ALA A 45 1.60 4.51 13.11
C ALA A 45 1.19 5.81 13.83
N ALA A 46 1.99 6.87 13.72
CA ALA A 46 1.69 8.16 14.30
C ALA A 46 0.54 8.88 13.57
N ARG A 47 0.55 8.88 12.23
CA ARG A 47 -0.47 9.52 11.39
C ARG A 47 -0.55 8.85 10.03
N HIS A 48 -1.76 8.46 9.65
CA HIS A 48 -2.06 7.94 8.32
C HIS A 48 -3.51 8.28 7.95
N ILE A 49 -3.85 8.09 6.68
CA ILE A 49 -5.22 8.23 6.19
C ILE A 49 -6.07 7.12 6.82
N PRO A 50 -7.30 7.40 7.30
CA PRO A 50 -8.16 6.37 7.85
C PRO A 50 -8.31 5.16 6.92
N LYS A 51 -8.23 3.95 7.48
CA LYS A 51 -8.29 2.65 6.76
C LYS A 51 -7.12 2.35 5.82
N ALA A 52 -6.13 3.24 5.71
CA ALA A 52 -4.91 2.92 5.01
C ALA A 52 -4.21 1.72 5.65
N ARG A 53 -3.53 0.93 4.82
CA ARG A 53 -2.69 -0.19 5.23
C ARG A 53 -1.27 0.14 4.82
N PHE A 54 -0.30 -0.13 5.69
CA PHE A 54 1.09 0.14 5.39
C PHE A 54 1.65 -0.92 4.44
N PHE A 55 2.16 -0.48 3.29
CA PHE A 55 2.85 -1.33 2.32
C PHE A 55 4.36 -1.25 2.57
N ASP A 56 4.85 -2.17 3.38
CA ASP A 56 6.27 -2.29 3.69
C ASP A 56 7.06 -2.90 2.51
N ILE A 57 7.79 -2.05 1.79
CA ILE A 57 8.58 -2.45 0.62
C ILE A 57 9.80 -3.30 0.98
N ASP A 58 10.29 -3.20 2.21
CA ASP A 58 11.42 -4.02 2.67
C ASP A 58 10.93 -5.42 2.99
N LYS A 59 9.75 -5.53 3.61
CA LYS A 59 9.14 -6.81 3.95
C LYS A 59 8.78 -7.65 2.73
N ILE A 60 8.30 -7.03 1.65
CA ILE A 60 7.87 -7.72 0.43
C ILE A 60 8.96 -7.83 -0.64
N ALA A 61 10.20 -7.45 -0.32
CA ALA A 61 11.31 -7.63 -1.25
C ALA A 61 11.72 -9.11 -1.37
N ASP A 62 12.38 -9.47 -2.47
CA ASP A 62 13.12 -10.73 -2.58
C ASP A 62 14.41 -10.68 -1.75
N HIS A 63 14.46 -11.50 -0.71
CA HIS A 63 15.58 -11.60 0.24
C HIS A 63 16.55 -12.74 -0.11
N GLU A 64 16.31 -13.48 -1.19
CA GLU A 64 17.26 -14.49 -1.69
C GLU A 64 18.47 -13.82 -2.37
N THR A 65 18.34 -12.55 -2.74
CA THR A 65 19.44 -11.75 -3.31
C THR A 65 20.10 -10.87 -2.25
N SER A 66 21.35 -10.47 -2.52
CA SER A 66 22.05 -9.47 -1.71
C SER A 66 21.65 -8.02 -2.05
N LEU A 67 20.72 -7.81 -2.97
CA LEU A 67 20.28 -6.49 -3.42
C LEU A 67 18.99 -6.09 -2.69
N PRO A 68 18.84 -4.80 -2.29
CA PRO A 68 17.63 -4.33 -1.64
C PRO A 68 16.48 -4.14 -2.65
N HIS A 69 15.23 -4.24 -2.16
CA HIS A 69 14.00 -3.92 -2.90
C HIS A 69 13.81 -4.69 -4.22
N MET A 70 14.32 -5.92 -4.29
CA MET A 70 14.13 -6.78 -5.44
C MET A 70 12.68 -7.27 -5.50
N LEU A 71 12.18 -7.47 -6.73
CA LEU A 71 10.81 -7.95 -6.95
C LEU A 71 10.67 -9.37 -6.34
N PRO A 72 9.69 -9.61 -5.46
CA PRO A 72 9.44 -10.94 -4.89
C PRO A 72 8.95 -11.94 -5.95
N SER A 73 8.88 -13.21 -5.56
CA SER A 73 8.15 -14.19 -6.35
C SER A 73 6.66 -13.83 -6.43
N PRO A 74 5.94 -14.27 -7.48
CA PRO A 74 4.49 -14.07 -7.60
C PRO A 74 3.73 -14.57 -6.36
N GLU A 75 4.08 -15.72 -5.82
CA GLU A 75 3.41 -16.34 -4.66
C GLU A 75 3.60 -15.51 -3.39
N ALA A 76 4.81 -14.99 -3.18
CA ALA A 76 5.11 -14.11 -2.05
C ALA A 76 4.33 -12.78 -2.17
N PHE A 77 4.26 -12.20 -3.37
CA PHE A 77 3.47 -11.01 -3.64
C PHE A 77 1.96 -11.25 -3.41
N GLU A 78 1.43 -12.35 -3.93
CA GLU A 78 0.01 -12.72 -3.78
C GLU A 78 -0.37 -12.88 -2.31
N GLN A 79 0.44 -13.61 -1.54
CA GLN A 79 0.18 -13.79 -0.11
C GLN A 79 0.21 -12.45 0.63
N TYR A 80 1.20 -11.60 0.34
CA TYR A 80 1.31 -10.30 0.97
C TYR A 80 0.16 -9.36 0.62
N ALA A 81 -0.26 -9.34 -0.65
CA ALA A 81 -1.42 -8.58 -1.10
C ALA A 81 -2.71 -9.07 -0.42
N ALA A 82 -2.88 -10.38 -0.28
CA ALA A 82 -4.02 -10.97 0.42
C ALA A 82 -4.03 -10.62 1.93
N ASP A 83 -2.87 -10.63 2.59
CA ASP A 83 -2.73 -10.20 3.99
C ASP A 83 -3.05 -8.71 4.15
N LEU A 84 -2.74 -7.91 3.13
CA LEU A 84 -3.16 -6.52 3.01
C LEU A 84 -4.60 -6.39 2.53
N GLY A 85 -5.40 -7.45 2.48
CA GLY A 85 -6.83 -7.45 2.13
C GLY A 85 -7.12 -6.98 0.71
N ILE A 86 -6.20 -7.18 -0.22
CA ILE A 86 -6.37 -6.93 -1.65
C ILE A 86 -6.86 -8.22 -2.30
N SER A 87 -7.89 -8.10 -3.12
CA SER A 87 -8.47 -9.17 -3.94
C SER A 87 -8.51 -8.75 -5.42
N SER A 88 -8.87 -9.68 -6.30
CA SER A 88 -9.08 -9.39 -7.73
C SER A 88 -10.12 -8.31 -8.01
N ASP A 89 -11.04 -8.08 -7.08
CA ASP A 89 -12.10 -7.08 -7.19
C ASP A 89 -11.74 -5.75 -6.51
N SER A 90 -10.56 -5.68 -5.87
CA SER A 90 -10.13 -4.51 -5.12
C SER A 90 -9.65 -3.40 -6.04
N VAL A 91 -10.05 -2.17 -5.70
CA VAL A 91 -9.51 -0.95 -6.28
C VAL A 91 -8.41 -0.43 -5.36
N VAL A 92 -7.17 -0.45 -5.85
CA VAL A 92 -6.00 -0.01 -5.09
C VAL A 92 -5.68 1.45 -5.42
N SER A 93 -5.71 2.32 -4.41
CA SER A 93 -5.32 3.72 -4.52
C SER A 93 -4.05 3.97 -3.71
N ARG A 94 -3.04 4.59 -4.36
CA ARG A 94 -1.80 5.05 -3.73
C ARG A 94 -1.87 6.55 -3.52
N LEU A 95 -1.47 7.01 -2.34
CA LEU A 95 -1.13 8.41 -2.06
C LEU A 95 0.32 8.53 -1.63
#